data_AF-A0A9P5SFC5-F1
#
_entry.id   AF-A0A9P5SFC5-F1
#
_cell.length_a   1.000
_cell.length_b   1.000
_cell.length_c   1.000
_cell.angle_alpha   90.00
_cell.angle_beta   90.00
_cell.angle_gamma   90.00
#
_symmetry.space_group_name_H-M   'P 1'
#
loop_
_entity.id
_entity.type
_entity.pdbx_description
1 polymer ?
#
loop_
_entity_poly.entity_id
_entity_poly.type
_entity_poly.pdbx_seq_one_letter_code
_entity_poly.pdbx_strand_id
1 'polypeptide(L)'
;FRIQDRDEFFSGKLAVWIRTHEAELKKNGSNGHYVGDSVTLADIKTAVALDSLLNEQYQLKQFEGIHKLINAEATPNLWKVRETVRDKKSYAHWLVSDKYKEISAETTAFFDWEYGTKDQE
;
A
#
# COMPACT_ATOMS: atom_id res chain seq x y z
N PHE A 1 14.06 -8.35 -9.24
CA PHE A 1 14.60 -8.54 -7.85
C PHE A 1 14.75 -10.03 -7.59
N ARG A 2 15.64 -10.47 -6.68
CA ARG A 2 15.70 -11.89 -6.28
C ARG A 2 14.69 -12.19 -5.17
N ILE A 3 14.28 -13.46 -5.01
CA ILE A 3 13.40 -13.93 -3.91
C ILE A 3 13.92 -13.52 -2.53
N GLN A 4 15.24 -13.47 -2.34
CA GLN A 4 15.88 -12.97 -1.11
C GLN A 4 15.62 -11.47 -0.86
N ASP A 5 15.79 -10.62 -1.88
CA ASP A 5 15.56 -9.17 -1.75
C ASP A 5 14.10 -8.85 -1.40
N ARG A 6 13.21 -9.71 -1.89
CA ARG A 6 11.77 -9.67 -1.66
C ARG A 6 11.45 -9.99 -0.19
N ASP A 7 11.92 -11.13 0.32
CA ASP A 7 11.66 -11.51 1.71
C ASP A 7 12.31 -10.53 2.71
N GLU A 8 13.50 -9.99 2.40
CA GLU A 8 14.15 -8.92 3.18
C GLU A 8 13.32 -7.62 3.18
N PHE A 9 12.73 -7.27 2.04
CA PHE A 9 11.85 -6.11 1.96
C PHE A 9 10.62 -6.27 2.87
N PHE A 10 9.90 -7.39 2.78
CA PHE A 10 8.66 -7.57 3.55
C PHE A 10 8.92 -7.80 5.05
N SER A 11 9.88 -8.66 5.41
CA SER A 11 10.18 -8.99 6.81
C SER A 11 10.99 -7.91 7.53
N GLY A 12 11.77 -7.11 6.78
CA GLY A 12 12.62 -6.06 7.32
C GLY A 12 12.07 -4.66 7.04
N LYS A 13 12.26 -4.20 5.79
CA LYS A 13 12.07 -2.79 5.42
C LYS A 13 10.63 -2.32 5.60
N LEU A 14 9.66 -3.12 5.14
CA LEU A 14 8.24 -2.82 5.27
C LEU A 14 7.78 -2.85 6.74
N ALA A 15 8.23 -3.85 7.51
CA ALA A 15 7.90 -3.93 8.93
C ALA A 15 8.41 -2.71 9.72
N VAL A 16 9.63 -2.25 9.42
CA VAL A 16 10.19 -1.00 9.99
C VAL A 16 9.37 0.21 9.56
N TRP A 17 9.02 0.30 8.28
CA TRP A 17 8.19 1.39 7.75
C TRP A 17 6.83 1.45 8.46
N ILE A 18 6.12 0.32 8.54
CA ILE A 18 4.82 0.23 9.23
C ILE A 18 4.94 0.74 10.66
N ARG A 19 5.90 0.20 11.42
CA ARG A 19 6.09 0.57 12.84
C ARG A 19 6.39 2.05 13.01
N THR A 20 7.29 2.61 12.19
CA THR A 20 7.64 4.02 12.27
C THR A 20 6.45 4.91 11.96
N HIS A 21 5.74 4.63 10.86
CA HIS A 21 4.61 5.48 10.45
C HIS A 21 3.41 5.36 11.40
N GLU A 22 3.11 4.19 11.93
CA GLU A 22 2.12 4.02 13.00
C GLU A 22 2.46 4.86 14.25
N ALA A 23 3.74 4.87 14.66
CA ALA A 23 4.18 5.64 15.80
C ALA A 23 4.06 7.16 15.57
N GLU A 24 4.43 7.65 14.39
CA GLU A 24 4.29 9.07 14.04
C GLU A 24 2.82 9.50 13.97
N LEU A 25 1.96 8.70 13.35
CA LEU A 25 0.52 9.00 13.29
C LEU A 25 -0.13 9.00 14.67
N LYS A 26 0.31 8.11 15.57
CA LYS A 26 -0.13 8.11 16.97
C LYS A 26 0.29 9.39 17.71
N LYS A 27 1.48 9.94 17.44
CA LYS A 27 1.91 11.23 18.00
C LYS A 27 1.03 12.38 17.51
N ASN A 28 0.50 12.29 16.29
CA ASN A 28 -0.49 13.23 15.75
C ASN A 28 -1.94 12.90 16.18
N GLY A 29 -2.13 12.14 17.26
CA GLY A 29 -3.45 11.86 17.84
C GLY A 29 -4.32 10.90 17.02
N SER A 30 -3.73 10.15 16.08
CA SER A 30 -4.46 9.12 15.33
C SER A 30 -5.68 9.67 14.57
N ASN A 31 -5.62 10.91 14.11
CA ASN A 31 -6.77 11.60 13.53
C ASN A 31 -7.04 11.27 12.05
N GLY A 32 -6.15 10.52 11.39
CA GLY A 32 -6.26 10.19 9.96
C GLY A 32 -5.36 11.05 9.06
N HIS A 33 -4.48 11.86 9.65
CA HIS A 33 -3.54 12.71 8.94
C HIS A 33 -2.13 12.59 9.52
N TYR A 34 -1.10 12.73 8.69
CA TYR A 34 0.28 12.85 9.15
C TYR A 34 0.56 14.16 9.86
N VAL A 35 -0.04 15.26 9.40
CA VAL A 35 0.23 16.61 9.91
C VAL A 35 -1.08 17.38 10.01
N GLY A 36 -1.33 17.94 11.20
CA GLY A 36 -2.55 18.70 11.45
C GLY A 36 -3.80 17.84 11.28
N ASP A 37 -4.86 18.41 10.72
CA ASP A 37 -6.21 17.84 10.61
C ASP A 37 -6.76 17.87 9.16
N SER A 38 -5.88 18.04 8.17
CA SER A 38 -6.27 18.15 6.77
C SER A 38 -5.44 17.22 5.89
N VAL A 39 -6.01 16.84 4.74
CA VAL A 39 -5.31 15.98 3.78
C VAL A 39 -4.14 16.74 3.16
N THR A 40 -2.97 16.14 3.28
CA THR A 40 -1.70 16.61 2.71
C THR A 40 -1.19 15.63 1.65
N LEU A 41 -0.12 16.03 0.96
CA LEU A 41 0.57 15.14 0.02
C LEU A 41 1.14 13.88 0.71
N ALA A 42 1.49 13.96 2.00
CA ALA A 42 1.99 12.80 2.74
C ALA A 42 0.90 11.73 2.88
N ASP A 43 -0.33 12.16 3.21
CA ASP A 43 -1.48 11.26 3.33
C ASP A 43 -1.78 10.58 1.99
N ILE A 44 -1.79 11.35 0.89
CA ILE A 44 -2.02 10.81 -0.46
C ILE A 44 -0.95 9.79 -0.84
N LYS A 45 0.34 10.11 -0.62
CA LYS A 45 1.44 9.18 -0.95
C LYS A 45 1.35 7.89 -0.14
N THR A 46 1.02 7.98 1.14
CA THR A 46 0.81 6.81 1.98
C THR A 46 -0.39 5.99 1.52
N ALA A 47 -1.52 6.62 1.22
CA ALA A 47 -2.70 5.94 0.70
C ALA A 47 -2.42 5.20 -0.62
N VAL A 48 -1.71 5.84 -1.56
CA VAL A 48 -1.30 5.21 -2.83
C VAL A 48 -0.36 4.02 -2.59
N ALA A 49 0.61 4.15 -1.67
CA ALA A 49 1.52 3.06 -1.34
C ALA A 49 0.76 1.86 -0.72
N LEU A 50 -0.14 2.12 0.22
CA LEU A 50 -0.99 1.09 0.83
C LEU A 50 -1.90 0.45 -0.21
N ASP A 51 -2.56 1.24 -1.06
CA ASP A 51 -3.40 0.72 -2.14
C ASP A 51 -2.63 -0.15 -3.12
N SER A 52 -1.36 0.19 -3.41
CA SER A 52 -0.49 -0.61 -4.28
C SER A 52 -0.06 -1.92 -3.62
N LEU A 53 0.24 -1.90 -2.32
CA LEU A 53 0.62 -3.10 -1.54
C LEU A 53 -0.55 -4.06 -1.31
N LEU A 54 -1.76 -3.52 -1.15
CA LEU A 54 -2.99 -4.27 -0.84
C LEU A 54 -3.80 -4.66 -2.07
N ASN A 55 -3.34 -4.32 -3.27
CA ASN A 55 -4.22 -4.36 -4.42
C ASN A 55 -4.60 -5.80 -4.81
N GLU A 56 -5.88 -6.12 -4.62
CA GLU A 56 -6.45 -7.43 -4.91
C GLU A 56 -6.62 -7.69 -6.41
N GLN A 57 -6.79 -6.65 -7.24
CA GLN A 57 -6.92 -6.81 -8.70
C GLN A 57 -5.65 -7.40 -9.33
N TYR A 58 -4.51 -7.19 -8.69
CA TYR A 58 -3.20 -7.57 -9.23
C TYR A 58 -2.76 -8.95 -8.88
N GLN A 59 -3.54 -9.68 -8.06
CA GLN A 59 -3.19 -11.03 -7.67
C GLN A 59 -1.69 -11.17 -7.43
N LEU A 60 -1.11 -10.25 -6.64
CA LEU A 60 0.19 -10.49 -5.99
C LEU A 60 -0.03 -11.60 -4.94
N LYS A 61 -0.60 -12.72 -5.38
CA LYS A 61 -0.83 -14.02 -4.73
C LYS A 61 0.43 -14.53 -4.06
N GLN A 62 1.57 -13.98 -4.44
CA GLN A 62 2.87 -14.28 -3.88
C GLN A 62 3.03 -13.79 -2.43
N PHE A 63 2.13 -12.93 -1.91
CA PHE A 63 2.20 -12.42 -0.54
C PHE A 63 0.90 -12.53 0.25
N GLU A 64 0.47 -13.75 0.55
CA GLU A 64 -0.63 -14.02 1.50
C GLU A 64 -0.43 -13.34 2.88
N GLY A 65 0.81 -12.99 3.23
CA GLY A 65 1.14 -12.30 4.48
C GLY A 65 0.83 -10.80 4.52
N ILE A 66 0.68 -10.11 3.38
CA ILE A 66 0.57 -8.64 3.38
C ILE A 66 -0.70 -8.16 4.08
N HIS A 67 -1.82 -8.84 3.86
CA HIS A 67 -3.09 -8.54 4.51
C HIS A 67 -3.06 -8.81 6.02
N LYS A 68 -2.12 -9.63 6.52
CA LYS A 68 -1.91 -9.82 7.96
C LYS A 68 -1.11 -8.65 8.56
N LEU A 69 -0.23 -8.04 7.78
CA LEU A 69 0.61 -6.92 8.23
C LEU A 69 -0.09 -5.57 8.10
N ILE A 70 -0.94 -5.41 7.09
CA ILE A 70 -1.62 -4.15 6.79
C ILE A 70 -3.12 -4.42 6.72
N ASN A 71 -3.82 -4.03 7.79
CA ASN A 71 -5.27 -4.07 7.89
C ASN A 71 -5.72 -3.12 9.01
N ALA A 72 -7.03 -2.99 9.21
CA ALA A 72 -7.61 -2.11 10.22
C ALA A 72 -7.21 -2.47 11.66
N GLU A 73 -6.92 -3.74 11.95
CA GLU A 73 -6.56 -4.21 13.29
C GLU A 73 -5.05 -4.11 13.55
N ALA A 74 -4.23 -4.54 12.59
CA ALA A 74 -2.77 -4.56 12.70
C ALA A 74 -2.13 -3.18 12.57
N THR A 75 -2.72 -2.31 11.74
CA THR A 75 -2.19 -0.97 11.41
C THR A 75 -3.31 0.06 11.40
N PRO A 76 -3.97 0.31 12.54
CA PRO A 76 -5.19 1.11 12.60
C PRO A 76 -4.97 2.57 12.16
N ASN A 77 -3.78 3.14 12.40
CA ASN A 77 -3.53 4.54 12.07
C ASN A 77 -3.27 4.74 10.58
N LEU A 78 -2.44 3.88 9.98
CA LEU A 78 -2.20 3.83 8.54
C LEU A 78 -3.50 3.52 7.79
N TRP A 79 -4.29 2.57 8.32
CA TRP A 79 -5.60 2.25 7.75
C TRP A 79 -6.53 3.46 7.77
N LYS A 80 -6.58 4.20 8.88
CA LYS A 80 -7.37 5.42 8.97
C LYS A 80 -6.92 6.52 8.00
N VAL A 81 -5.61 6.71 7.79
CA VAL A 81 -5.09 7.64 6.77
C VAL A 81 -5.59 7.23 5.39
N ARG A 82 -5.49 5.94 5.06
CA ARG A 82 -5.97 5.40 3.79
C ARG A 82 -7.46 5.69 3.57
N GLU A 83 -8.31 5.36 4.54
CA GLU A 83 -9.76 5.61 4.43
C GLU A 83 -10.06 7.11 4.32
N THR A 84 -9.38 7.95 5.10
CA THR A 84 -9.55 9.42 5.07
C THR A 84 -9.25 10.01 3.69
N VAL A 85 -8.24 9.48 2.99
CA VAL A 85 -7.93 9.88 1.61
C VAL A 85 -8.96 9.31 0.63
N ARG A 86 -9.37 8.05 0.79
CA ARG A 86 -10.35 7.39 -0.09
C ARG A 86 -11.74 8.03 -0.04
N ASP A 87 -12.11 8.62 1.10
CA ASP A 87 -13.35 9.38 1.25
C ASP A 87 -13.39 10.68 0.44
N LYS A 88 -12.24 11.15 -0.09
CA LYS A 88 -12.21 12.31 -0.98
C LYS A 88 -12.74 11.93 -2.36
N LYS A 89 -13.81 12.61 -2.79
CA LYS A 89 -14.46 12.41 -4.09
C LYS A 89 -13.48 12.38 -5.27
N SER A 90 -12.47 13.25 -5.27
CA SER A 90 -11.45 13.30 -6.32
C SER A 90 -10.58 12.05 -6.37
N TYR A 91 -10.18 11.52 -5.21
CA TYR A 91 -9.39 10.30 -5.12
C TYR A 91 -10.23 9.06 -5.45
N ALA A 92 -11.45 8.99 -4.94
CA ALA A 92 -12.41 7.93 -5.32
C ALA A 92 -12.66 7.91 -6.84
N HIS A 93 -12.80 9.08 -7.48
CA HIS A 93 -12.93 9.19 -8.92
C HIS A 93 -11.66 8.76 -9.67
N TRP A 94 -10.48 9.10 -9.15
CA TRP A 94 -9.20 8.63 -9.70
C TRP A 94 -9.09 7.10 -9.70
N LEU A 95 -9.42 6.45 -8.59
CA LEU A 95 -9.34 4.97 -8.46
C LEU A 95 -10.22 4.21 -9.47
N VAL A 96 -11.28 4.82 -9.98
CA VAL A 96 -12.16 4.19 -10.99
C VAL A 96 -11.87 4.66 -12.41
N SER A 97 -10.94 5.60 -12.58
CA SER A 97 -10.56 6.13 -13.89
C SER A 97 -9.85 5.10 -14.75
N ASP A 98 -9.97 5.24 -16.06
CA ASP A 98 -9.30 4.35 -17.01
C ASP A 98 -7.78 4.47 -16.91
N LYS A 99 -7.26 5.68 -16.64
CA LYS A 99 -5.82 5.88 -16.49
C LYS A 99 -5.25 5.16 -15.26
N TYR A 100 -5.99 5.17 -14.14
CA TYR A 100 -5.57 4.40 -12.97
C TYR A 100 -5.54 2.90 -13.29
N LYS A 101 -6.57 2.37 -13.97
CA LYS A 101 -6.63 0.96 -14.38
C LYS A 101 -5.52 0.58 -15.36
N GLU A 102 -5.16 1.46 -16.28
CA GLU A 102 -4.07 1.27 -17.26
C GLU A 102 -2.72 1.17 -16.56
N ILE A 103 -2.33 2.20 -15.79
CA ILE A 103 -1.10 2.20 -14.97
C ILE A 103 -1.08 0.97 -14.06
N SER A 104 -2.28 0.64 -13.56
CA SER A 104 -2.43 -0.48 -12.70
C SER A 104 -2.04 -1.79 -13.41
N ALA A 105 -2.67 -2.09 -14.54
CA ALA A 105 -2.41 -3.30 -15.32
C ALA A 105 -0.95 -3.40 -15.77
N GLU A 106 -0.31 -2.27 -16.14
CA GLU A 106 1.12 -2.22 -16.49
C GLU A 106 2.00 -2.66 -15.32
N THR A 107 1.69 -2.19 -14.11
CA THR A 107 2.42 -2.58 -12.89
C THR A 107 2.32 -4.08 -12.65
N THR A 108 1.13 -4.67 -12.79
CA THR A 108 0.96 -6.13 -12.69
C THR A 108 1.75 -6.87 -13.73
N ALA A 109 1.64 -6.46 -15.00
CA ALA A 109 2.34 -7.12 -16.09
C ALA A 109 3.86 -7.12 -15.86
N PHE A 110 4.41 -6.04 -15.31
CA PHE A 110 5.81 -5.98 -14.90
C PHE A 110 6.15 -7.02 -13.82
N PHE A 111 5.36 -7.10 -12.74
CA PHE A 111 5.62 -8.07 -11.66
C PHE A 111 5.36 -9.52 -12.10
N ASP A 112 4.37 -9.78 -12.94
CA ASP A 112 4.14 -11.12 -13.51
C ASP A 112 5.26 -11.52 -14.47
N TRP A 113 5.79 -10.60 -15.27
CA TRP A 113 6.93 -10.89 -16.14
C TRP A 113 8.21 -11.17 -15.34
N GLU A 114 8.49 -10.36 -14.32
CA GLU A 114 9.73 -10.46 -13.54
C GLU A 114 9.69 -11.59 -12.49
N TYR A 115 8.50 -11.97 -11.98
CA TYR A 115 8.36 -12.92 -10.86
C TYR A 115 7.28 -14.00 -11.05
N GLY A 116 6.50 -13.95 -12.12
CA GLY A 116 5.47 -14.95 -12.41
C GLY A 116 6.07 -16.18 -13.08
N THR A 117 6.55 -17.13 -12.28
CA THR A 117 6.85 -18.55 -12.63
C THR A 117 7.14 -18.87 -14.10
N LYS A 118 8.04 -18.14 -14.75
CA LYS A 118 8.72 -18.58 -15.96
C LYS A 118 10.17 -18.76 -15.56
N ASP A 119 10.46 -19.98 -15.08
CA ASP A 119 11.77 -20.66 -15.05
C ASP A 119 11.68 -21.88 -14.10
N GLN A 120 10.80 -22.83 -14.44
CA GLN A 120 10.89 -24.24 -14.01
C GLN A 120 10.65 -25.18 -15.21
N GLU A 121 11.16 -24.83 -16.39
CA GLU A 121 11.37 -25.77 -17.50
C GLU A 121 12.84 -25.76 -17.93
#